data_AF-A0A959F036-F1
#
_entry.id   AF-A0A959F036-F1
#
_cell.length_a   1.000
_cell.length_b   1.000
_cell.length_c   1.000
_cell.angle_alpha   90.00
_cell.angle_beta   90.00
_cell.angle_gamma   90.00
#
_symmetry.space_group_name_H-M   'P 1'
#
loop_
_entity.id
_entity.type
_entity.pdbx_description
1 polymer ?
#
loop_
_entity_poly.entity_id
_entity_poly.type
_entity_poly.pdbx_seq_one_letter_code
_entity_poly.pdbx_strand_id
1 'polypeptide(L)'
;TNDTLKFQYVFASEEYCDYVNSSFNDVFGFFISGPGIAGPFTNGAINIATLPGSTTPVSINNVNHINNSAYYVGNIPAGDPQLLDSDCNGHPAAGPPSTLDCQYDGFTTVLTATAVVIPCQTYHIKLAIGDAGDGAFDSAVFLKENSFDIGGSSASAVGNIP
;
A
#
# COMPACT_ATOMS: atom_id res chain seq x y z
N THR A 1 -5.54 6.20 27.50
CA THR A 1 -5.54 4.88 26.84
C THR A 1 -5.66 5.16 25.36
N ASN A 2 -4.73 4.64 24.56
CA ASN A 2 -4.73 4.86 23.12
C ASN A 2 -5.33 3.60 22.53
N ASP A 3 -6.50 3.72 21.90
CA ASP A 3 -7.32 2.56 21.48
C ASP A 3 -7.24 2.39 19.96
N THR A 4 -6.14 2.83 19.35
CA THR A 4 -5.99 2.91 17.89
C THR A 4 -4.68 2.26 17.47
N LEU A 5 -4.80 1.21 16.68
CA LEU A 5 -3.70 0.62 15.93
C LEU A 5 -3.31 1.57 14.79
N LYS A 6 -2.00 1.76 14.59
CA LYS A 6 -1.40 2.51 13.50
C LYS A 6 -0.24 1.73 12.90
N PHE A 7 -0.08 1.82 11.59
CA PHE A 7 1.08 1.29 10.88
C PHE A 7 1.33 2.07 9.60
N GLN A 8 2.60 2.37 9.33
CA GLN A 8 2.97 3.16 8.15
C GLN A 8 3.62 2.27 7.09
N TYR A 9 3.20 2.45 5.84
CA TYR A 9 3.67 1.66 4.70
C TYR A 9 3.72 2.49 3.42
N VAL A 10 4.42 1.96 2.42
CA VAL A 10 4.43 2.40 1.03
C VAL A 10 4.10 1.19 0.15
N PHE A 11 3.24 1.36 -0.84
CA PHE A 11 2.96 0.35 -1.87
C PHE A 11 3.67 0.75 -3.17
N ALA A 12 4.30 -0.21 -3.85
CA ALA A 12 5.09 0.00 -5.06
C ALA A 12 4.77 -1.08 -6.10
N SER A 13 4.88 -0.73 -7.39
CA SER A 13 4.61 -1.64 -8.52
C SER A 13 5.42 -1.22 -9.75
N GLU A 14 5.83 -2.21 -10.56
CA GLU A 14 6.39 -2.03 -11.91
C GLU A 14 5.27 -1.76 -12.95
N GLU A 15 3.99 -1.87 -12.57
CA GLU A 15 2.88 -1.58 -13.48
C GLU A 15 2.61 -0.07 -13.64
N TYR A 16 3.21 0.75 -12.78
CA TYR A 16 3.19 2.19 -12.98
C TYR A 16 4.08 2.57 -14.16
N CYS A 17 3.74 3.55 -14.98
CA CYS A 17 2.45 4.22 -15.08
C CYS A 17 1.58 3.64 -16.20
N ASP A 18 2.10 2.72 -16.99
CA ASP A 18 1.54 2.30 -18.29
C ASP A 18 0.24 1.51 -18.16
N TYR A 19 0.06 0.81 -17.04
CA TYR A 19 -1.06 -0.10 -16.85
C TYR A 19 -2.14 0.45 -15.90
N VAL A 20 -1.99 1.69 -15.43
CA VAL A 20 -2.99 2.32 -14.57
C VAL A 20 -4.29 2.57 -15.33
N ASN A 21 -5.41 2.45 -14.63
CA ASN A 21 -6.78 2.53 -15.19
C ASN A 21 -7.06 1.49 -16.28
N SER A 22 -6.30 0.40 -16.34
CA SER A 22 -6.51 -0.71 -17.26
C SER A 22 -7.19 -1.90 -16.56
N SER A 23 -7.26 -3.05 -17.24
CA SER A 23 -7.68 -4.32 -16.61
C SER A 23 -6.66 -4.88 -15.64
N PHE A 24 -5.43 -4.37 -15.67
CA PHE A 24 -4.39 -4.70 -14.71
C PHE A 24 -4.55 -3.85 -13.46
N ASN A 25 -4.32 -4.44 -12.29
CA ASN A 25 -4.47 -3.74 -11.02
C ASN A 25 -3.79 -4.47 -9.86
N ASP A 26 -2.49 -4.25 -9.67
CA ASP A 26 -1.85 -4.64 -8.42
C ASP A 26 -2.50 -3.96 -7.19
N VAL A 27 -2.78 -4.76 -6.16
CA VAL A 27 -3.52 -4.34 -4.96
C VAL A 27 -2.74 -4.73 -3.70
N PHE A 28 -2.74 -3.81 -2.72
CA PHE A 28 -2.33 -4.12 -1.36
C PHE A 28 -3.53 -4.21 -0.41
N GLY A 29 -3.59 -5.29 0.35
CA GLY A 29 -4.53 -5.50 1.44
C GLY A 29 -3.83 -5.60 2.79
N PHE A 30 -4.26 -4.78 3.74
CA PHE A 30 -3.94 -4.93 5.15
C PHE A 30 -5.23 -5.31 5.86
N PHE A 31 -5.40 -6.60 6.14
CA PHE A 31 -6.60 -7.13 6.78
C PHE A 31 -6.41 -7.27 8.28
N ILE A 32 -7.39 -6.80 9.05
CA ILE A 32 -7.46 -6.99 10.50
C ILE A 32 -8.79 -7.64 10.89
N SER A 33 -8.74 -8.62 11.80
CA SER A 33 -9.90 -9.29 12.39
C SER A 33 -9.74 -9.42 13.90
N GLY A 34 -10.86 -9.47 14.63
CA GLY A 34 -10.87 -9.60 16.09
C GLY A 34 -12.14 -8.99 16.71
N PRO A 35 -12.20 -8.91 18.06
CA PRO A 35 -13.35 -8.36 18.76
C PRO A 35 -13.71 -6.93 18.30
N GLY A 36 -15.00 -6.69 18.05
CA GLY A 36 -15.51 -5.39 17.59
C GLY A 36 -15.32 -5.10 16.11
N ILE A 37 -14.69 -6.00 15.35
CA ILE A 37 -14.51 -5.88 13.90
C ILE A 37 -15.43 -6.87 13.19
N ALA A 38 -16.21 -6.39 12.23
CA ALA A 38 -17.05 -7.20 11.37
C ALA A 38 -17.00 -6.63 9.95
N GLY A 39 -16.28 -7.32 9.07
CA GLY A 39 -16.10 -6.94 7.67
C GLY A 39 -16.34 -8.09 6.70
N PRO A 40 -16.28 -7.79 5.39
CA PRO A 40 -16.66 -8.74 4.34
C PRO A 40 -15.59 -9.79 4.03
N PHE A 41 -14.39 -9.68 4.60
CA PHE A 41 -13.26 -10.57 4.30
C PHE A 41 -13.23 -11.78 5.25
N THR A 42 -12.37 -12.74 4.96
CA THR A 42 -12.21 -13.98 5.74
C THR A 42 -12.07 -13.69 7.24
N ASN A 43 -12.75 -14.48 8.07
CA ASN A 43 -12.84 -14.32 9.53
C ASN A 43 -13.45 -12.99 9.99
N GLY A 44 -14.30 -12.37 9.17
CA GLY A 44 -14.93 -11.09 9.48
C GLY A 44 -13.95 -9.91 9.44
N ALA A 45 -12.85 -10.03 8.70
CA ALA A 45 -11.84 -8.98 8.63
C ALA A 45 -12.32 -7.75 7.83
N ILE A 46 -11.71 -6.60 8.10
CA ILE A 46 -11.79 -5.38 7.28
C ILE A 46 -10.42 -5.10 6.64
N ASN A 47 -10.40 -4.48 5.45
CA ASN A 47 -9.16 -3.92 4.87
C ASN A 47 -8.94 -2.51 5.43
N ILE A 48 -7.75 -2.26 5.98
CA ILE A 48 -7.30 -0.95 6.49
C ILE A 48 -6.17 -0.35 5.65
N ALA A 49 -5.80 -0.98 4.54
CA ALA A 49 -4.99 -0.37 3.49
C ALA A 49 -5.87 0.49 2.58
N THR A 50 -6.32 1.64 3.10
CA THR A 50 -7.17 2.60 2.37
C THR A 50 -6.55 4.00 2.34
N LEU A 51 -7.03 4.84 1.42
CA LEU A 51 -6.59 6.22 1.35
C LEU A 51 -7.06 7.05 2.55
N PRO A 52 -6.28 8.07 2.97
CA PRO A 52 -6.64 8.91 4.11
C PRO A 52 -8.05 9.52 3.97
N GLY A 53 -8.88 9.30 4.99
CA GLY A 53 -10.24 9.84 5.03
C GLY A 53 -11.24 9.15 4.10
N SER A 54 -10.91 7.99 3.52
CA SER A 54 -11.83 7.24 2.65
C SER A 54 -11.79 5.72 2.88
N THR A 55 -12.72 5.02 2.22
CA THR A 55 -12.75 3.55 2.13
C THR A 55 -12.13 3.03 0.84
N THR A 56 -11.53 3.91 0.02
CA THR A 56 -10.90 3.54 -1.25
C THR A 56 -9.64 2.70 -0.95
N PRO A 57 -9.56 1.45 -1.42
CA PRO A 57 -8.40 0.59 -1.18
C PRO A 57 -7.18 1.06 -1.97
N VAL A 58 -5.98 0.74 -1.48
CA VAL A 58 -4.73 1.01 -2.18
C VAL A 58 -4.54 0.01 -3.33
N SER A 59 -4.41 0.54 -4.54
CA SER A 59 -4.08 -0.21 -5.76
C SER A 59 -3.56 0.76 -6.82
N ILE A 60 -2.94 0.24 -7.89
CA ILE A 60 -2.41 1.08 -8.97
C ILE A 60 -3.50 1.90 -9.68
N ASN A 61 -4.71 1.37 -9.80
CA ASN A 61 -5.83 2.10 -10.42
C ASN A 61 -6.39 3.21 -9.53
N ASN A 62 -6.24 3.06 -8.21
CA ASN A 62 -6.73 4.04 -7.24
C ASN A 62 -5.68 5.10 -6.90
N VAL A 63 -4.39 4.82 -6.99
CA VAL A 63 -3.31 5.79 -6.70
C VAL A 63 -2.34 5.83 -7.86
N ASN A 64 -2.41 6.87 -8.69
CA ASN A 64 -1.52 7.03 -9.84
C ASN A 64 -1.41 8.50 -10.25
N HIS A 65 -0.71 8.75 -11.35
CA HIS A 65 -0.52 10.09 -11.90
C HIS A 65 -1.82 10.81 -12.31
N ILE A 66 -2.93 10.09 -12.51
CA ILE A 66 -4.26 10.62 -12.85
C ILE A 66 -5.17 10.67 -11.61
N ASN A 67 -5.29 9.55 -10.89
CA ASN A 67 -6.19 9.38 -9.76
C ASN A 67 -5.43 9.48 -8.43
N ASN A 68 -5.93 10.34 -7.53
CA ASN A 68 -5.34 10.51 -6.21
C ASN A 68 -3.82 10.79 -6.24
N SER A 69 -3.36 11.56 -7.24
CA SER A 69 -1.95 11.81 -7.53
C SER A 69 -1.17 12.46 -6.40
N ALA A 70 -1.83 13.09 -5.43
CA ALA A 70 -1.22 13.57 -4.20
C ALA A 70 -0.61 12.45 -3.33
N TYR A 71 -1.02 11.20 -3.53
CA TYR A 71 -0.46 10.02 -2.87
C TYR A 71 0.45 9.20 -3.78
N TYR A 72 0.74 9.64 -5.00
CA TYR A 72 1.58 8.94 -5.96
C TYR A 72 2.95 9.61 -6.06
N VAL A 73 3.99 8.80 -6.21
CA VAL A 73 5.36 9.22 -6.51
C VAL A 73 5.85 8.33 -7.65
N GLY A 74 6.08 8.93 -8.82
CA GLY A 74 6.72 8.23 -9.93
C GLY A 74 8.22 8.06 -9.68
N ASN A 75 8.77 6.94 -10.14
CA ASN A 75 10.20 6.60 -10.03
C ASN A 75 10.84 6.33 -11.40
N ILE A 76 10.16 6.67 -12.49
CA ILE A 76 10.65 6.42 -13.85
C ILE A 76 11.61 7.54 -14.29
N PRO A 77 12.81 7.21 -14.80
CA PRO A 77 13.72 8.19 -15.38
C PRO A 77 13.15 8.92 -16.61
N ALA A 78 13.56 10.17 -16.81
CA ALA A 78 13.18 10.90 -18.02
C ALA A 78 13.79 10.23 -19.26
N GLY A 79 12.96 9.93 -20.26
CA GLY A 79 13.40 9.28 -21.50
C GLY A 79 13.73 7.80 -21.34
N ASP A 80 13.20 7.13 -20.32
CA ASP A 80 13.32 5.68 -20.18
C ASP A 80 12.69 4.97 -21.39
N PRO A 81 13.43 4.11 -22.13
CA PRO A 81 12.92 3.40 -23.29
C PRO A 81 11.89 2.31 -22.94
N GLN A 82 11.71 1.94 -21.67
CA GLN A 82 10.71 0.97 -21.22
C GLN A 82 9.29 1.55 -21.16
N LEU A 83 9.15 2.87 -21.19
CA LEU A 83 7.86 3.55 -21.19
C LEU A 83 7.07 3.26 -22.47
N LEU A 84 5.89 2.65 -22.33
CA LEU A 84 4.92 2.53 -23.42
C LEU A 84 4.21 3.87 -23.67
N ASP A 85 3.95 4.64 -22.60
CA ASP A 85 3.60 6.06 -22.65
C ASP A 85 4.81 6.90 -22.25
N SER A 86 5.43 7.55 -23.25
CA SER A 86 6.75 8.18 -23.14
C SER A 86 6.93 9.20 -22.01
N ASP A 87 5.87 9.67 -21.36
CA ASP A 87 5.94 10.59 -20.21
C ASP A 87 4.77 10.45 -19.20
N CYS A 88 4.07 9.32 -19.11
CA CYS A 88 2.92 9.15 -18.19
C CYS A 88 1.93 10.34 -18.25
N ASN A 89 1.47 10.72 -19.45
CA ASN A 89 0.67 11.93 -19.72
C ASN A 89 1.31 13.27 -19.26
N GLY A 90 2.65 13.39 -19.31
CA GLY A 90 3.37 14.60 -18.90
C GLY A 90 3.54 14.73 -17.38
N HIS A 91 3.37 13.63 -16.63
CA HIS A 91 3.79 13.61 -15.24
C HIS A 91 5.32 13.71 -15.22
N PRO A 92 5.90 14.65 -14.45
CA PRO A 92 7.34 14.82 -14.44
C PRO A 92 7.99 13.48 -14.10
N ALA A 93 8.90 13.05 -14.98
CA ALA A 93 9.83 11.99 -14.67
C ALA A 93 10.41 12.24 -13.28
N ALA A 94 10.69 11.16 -12.55
CA ALA A 94 11.41 11.29 -11.31
C ALA A 94 12.67 12.13 -11.56
N GLY A 95 13.09 12.93 -10.58
CA GLY A 95 14.44 13.50 -10.58
C GLY A 95 15.49 12.39 -10.81
N PRO A 96 16.78 12.72 -10.96
CA PRO A 96 17.81 11.75 -11.34
C PRO A 96 17.59 10.44 -10.59
N PRO A 97 17.45 9.29 -11.31
CA PRO A 97 16.84 8.09 -10.77
C PRO A 97 17.41 7.80 -9.40
N SER A 98 16.56 7.35 -8.48
CA SER A 98 17.05 6.75 -7.24
C SER A 98 17.75 5.44 -7.62
N THR A 99 18.95 5.57 -8.20
CA THR A 99 19.76 4.54 -8.87
C THR A 99 20.29 3.50 -7.91
N LEU A 100 19.72 3.39 -6.71
CA LEU A 100 20.32 2.60 -5.67
C LEU A 100 19.44 1.59 -4.94
N ASP A 101 18.11 1.67 -4.79
CA ASP A 101 17.50 0.69 -3.86
C ASP A 101 16.06 0.17 -4.12
N CYS A 102 15.28 0.65 -5.10
CA CYS A 102 13.96 0.06 -5.43
C CYS A 102 13.69 0.16 -6.94
N GLN A 103 13.55 -0.99 -7.62
CA GLN A 103 13.41 -1.06 -9.08
C GLN A 103 12.02 -0.61 -9.59
N TYR A 104 11.01 -0.58 -8.71
CA TYR A 104 9.63 -0.24 -9.05
C TYR A 104 9.47 1.12 -9.74
N ASP A 105 8.65 1.15 -10.78
CA ASP A 105 8.36 2.34 -11.59
C ASP A 105 7.55 3.42 -10.86
N GLY A 106 6.86 3.06 -9.80
CA GLY A 106 6.18 4.02 -8.94
C GLY A 106 5.81 3.47 -7.58
N PHE A 107 5.52 4.38 -6.67
CA PHE A 107 5.10 4.05 -5.32
C PHE A 107 4.18 5.10 -4.72
N THR A 108 3.47 4.71 -3.66
CA THR A 108 2.67 5.67 -2.89
C THR A 108 3.57 6.58 -2.04
N THR A 109 3.06 7.73 -1.64
CA THR A 109 3.59 8.40 -0.44
C THR A 109 3.39 7.51 0.78
N VAL A 110 3.98 7.87 1.93
CA VAL A 110 3.77 7.11 3.17
C VAL A 110 2.30 7.17 3.58
N LEU A 111 1.62 6.03 3.50
CA LEU A 111 0.25 5.86 3.95
C LEU A 111 0.24 5.29 5.38
N THR A 112 -0.83 5.58 6.13
CA THR A 112 -1.00 5.08 7.50
C THR A 112 -2.27 4.25 7.57
N ALA A 113 -2.14 2.95 7.78
CA ALA A 113 -3.25 2.07 8.13
C ALA A 113 -3.65 2.33 9.58
N THR A 114 -4.95 2.49 9.83
CA THR A 114 -5.47 2.72 11.19
C THR A 114 -6.69 1.87 11.48
N ALA A 115 -6.77 1.34 12.70
CA ALA A 115 -7.95 0.64 13.19
C ALA A 115 -8.23 1.00 14.65
N VAL A 116 -9.49 1.31 14.98
CA VAL A 116 -9.91 1.41 16.38
C VAL A 116 -10.08 0.00 16.93
N VAL A 117 -9.47 -0.28 18.08
CA VAL A 117 -9.42 -1.60 18.71
C VAL A 117 -9.90 -1.52 20.16
N ILE A 118 -10.41 -2.62 20.68
CA ILE A 118 -10.74 -2.76 22.10
C ILE A 118 -9.46 -3.11 22.85
N PRO A 119 -9.05 -2.32 23.86
CA PRO A 119 -7.83 -2.60 24.62
C PRO A 119 -7.83 -3.99 25.25
N CYS A 120 -6.63 -4.58 25.38
CA CYS A 120 -6.40 -5.90 25.97
C CYS A 120 -7.12 -7.06 25.26
N GLN A 121 -7.48 -6.92 23.99
CA GLN A 121 -8.02 -7.99 23.14
C GLN A 121 -7.00 -8.49 22.13
N THR A 122 -7.20 -9.71 21.63
CA THR A 122 -6.35 -10.31 20.58
C THR A 122 -6.93 -10.01 19.20
N TYR A 123 -6.07 -9.55 18.30
CA TYR A 123 -6.39 -9.28 16.90
C TYR A 123 -5.45 -10.07 15.99
N HIS A 124 -5.94 -10.41 14.80
CA HIS A 124 -5.16 -11.09 13.77
C HIS A 124 -4.98 -10.17 12.56
N ILE A 125 -3.74 -10.05 12.11
CA ILE A 125 -3.36 -9.25 10.96
C ILE A 125 -2.93 -10.18 9.83
N LYS A 126 -3.37 -9.86 8.61
CA LYS A 126 -2.87 -10.48 7.38
C LYS A 126 -2.54 -9.38 6.38
N LEU A 127 -1.33 -9.43 5.84
CA LEU A 127 -0.89 -8.58 4.75
C LEU A 127 -0.93 -9.41 3.48
N ALA A 128 -1.49 -8.86 2.40
CA ALA A 128 -1.53 -9.53 1.11
C ALA A 128 -1.23 -8.52 0.01
N ILE A 129 -0.38 -8.94 -0.93
CA ILE A 129 -0.11 -8.25 -2.19
C ILE A 129 -0.61 -9.21 -3.27
N GLY A 130 -1.28 -8.69 -4.28
CA GLY A 130 -1.74 -9.53 -5.36
C GLY A 130 -1.95 -8.75 -6.65
N ASP A 131 -1.54 -9.41 -7.72
CA ASP A 131 -1.72 -8.95 -9.09
C ASP A 131 -3.15 -9.25 -9.53
N ALA A 132 -3.72 -8.37 -10.36
CA ALA A 132 -5.01 -8.60 -10.99
C ALA A 132 -4.87 -8.39 -12.49
N GLY A 133 -5.27 -9.37 -13.30
CA GLY A 133 -5.23 -9.29 -14.76
C GLY A 133 -4.04 -10.04 -15.38
N ASP A 134 -2.83 -9.84 -14.86
CA ASP A 134 -1.67 -10.70 -15.11
C ASP A 134 -0.85 -10.90 -13.82
N GLY A 135 0.34 -11.52 -13.93
CA GLY A 135 1.31 -11.65 -12.84
C GLY A 135 2.73 -11.61 -13.40
N ALA A 136 2.95 -10.76 -14.41
CA ALA A 136 4.21 -10.62 -15.12
C ALA A 136 5.09 -9.50 -14.54
N PHE A 137 4.46 -8.51 -13.90
CA PHE A 137 5.12 -7.38 -13.25
C PHE A 137 5.03 -7.53 -11.74
N ASP A 138 6.09 -7.11 -11.05
CA ASP A 138 6.22 -7.31 -9.61
C ASP A 138 5.62 -6.12 -8.84
N SER A 139 5.15 -6.43 -7.63
CA SER A 139 4.65 -5.46 -6.66
C SER A 139 5.26 -5.68 -5.27
N ALA A 140 5.38 -4.61 -4.49
CA ALA A 140 5.90 -4.66 -3.13
C ALA A 140 5.22 -3.71 -2.16
N VAL A 141 5.38 -4.01 -0.87
CA VAL A 141 4.99 -3.13 0.22
C VAL A 141 6.15 -2.98 1.17
N PHE A 142 6.57 -1.74 1.38
CA PHE A 142 7.61 -1.37 2.32
C PHE A 142 7.00 -0.94 3.65
N LEU A 143 7.51 -1.50 4.74
CA LEU A 143 6.99 -1.26 6.08
C LEU A 143 7.93 -0.34 6.84
N LYS A 144 7.39 0.76 7.38
CA LYS A 144 8.22 1.68 8.16
C LYS A 144 8.53 1.04 9.52
N GLU A 145 9.82 0.94 9.82
CA GLU A 145 10.29 0.43 11.11
C GLU A 145 9.69 1.21 12.28
N ASN A 146 9.47 0.53 13.41
CA ASN A 146 8.91 1.11 14.64
C ASN A 146 7.58 1.87 14.47
N SER A 147 6.87 1.68 13.34
CA SER A 147 5.60 2.36 13.09
C SER A 147 4.38 1.58 13.57
N PHE A 148 4.58 0.33 13.99
CA PHE A 148 3.52 -0.51 14.52
C PHE A 148 3.20 -0.12 15.96
N ASP A 149 2.23 0.75 16.12
CA ASP A 149 1.72 1.23 17.40
C ASP A 149 0.32 0.64 17.61
N ILE A 150 0.15 -0.25 18.57
CA ILE A 150 -1.16 -0.85 18.89
C ILE A 150 -1.84 -0.18 20.08
N GLY A 151 -1.31 0.94 20.55
CA GLY A 151 -1.89 1.72 21.62
C GLY A 151 -1.63 1.15 23.02
N GLY A 152 -0.67 1.74 23.73
CA GLY A 152 -0.33 1.41 25.12
C GLY A 152 1.06 0.80 25.30
N SER A 153 1.68 1.07 26.46
CA SER A 153 3.10 0.77 26.74
C SER A 153 3.47 -0.71 26.94
N SER A 154 2.54 -1.64 26.73
CA SER A 154 2.71 -3.07 27.01
C SER A 154 1.98 -3.89 25.95
N ALA A 155 2.48 -3.75 24.73
CA ALA A 155 2.05 -4.42 23.53
C ALA A 155 3.13 -5.40 23.09
N SER A 156 2.84 -6.71 23.06
CA SER A 156 3.75 -7.71 22.49
C SER A 156 3.23 -8.09 21.12
N ALA A 157 3.94 -7.69 20.06
CA ALA A 157 3.73 -8.23 18.73
C ALA A 157 4.57 -9.50 18.60
N VAL A 158 3.91 -10.66 18.53
CA VAL A 158 4.58 -11.93 18.22
C VAL A 158 4.33 -12.22 16.73
N GLY A 159 5.33 -11.96 15.91
CA GLY A 159 5.32 -12.31 14.49
C GLY A 159 6.04 -13.63 14.28
N ASN A 160 5.35 -14.60 13.66
CA ASN A 160 6.01 -15.72 13.00
C ASN A 160 5.97 -15.41 11.50
N ILE A 161 7.10 -14.99 10.95
CA ILE A 161 7.28 -14.93 9.49
C ILE A 161 7.85 -16.30 9.09
N PRO A 162 7.14 -17.11 8.28
CA PRO A 162 7.69 -18.36 7.77
C PRO A 162 8.88 -18.13 6.84
#